data_AF-A0A383D7Y0-F1
#
_entry.id   AF-A0A383D7Y0-F1
#
_cell.length_a   1.000
_cell.length_b   1.000
_cell.length_c   1.000
_cell.angle_alpha   90.00
_cell.angle_beta   90.00
_cell.angle_gamma   90.00
#
_symmetry.space_group_name_H-M   'P 1'
#
loop_
_entity.id
_entity.type
_entity.pdbx_description
1 polymer ?
#
loop_
_entity_poly.entity_id
_entity_poly.type
_entity_poly.pdbx_seq_one_letter_code
_entity_poly.pdbx_strand_id
1 'polypeptide(L)'
;MDNLLLKRKNKIKFNSSTVINTIRDIKKNGDKALIKYEKKFGKNSIIFSRPKEIQKQIKNLDKKVKKSIDLAYNRIFQFHSKQKLKNIFYKDKLQN
;
A
#
# COMPACT_ATOMS: atom_id res chain seq x y z
N MET A 1 8.64 -8.11 32.00
CA MET A 1 8.78 -7.56 30.62
C MET A 1 8.81 -8.69 29.57
N ASP A 2 9.52 -9.78 29.85
CA ASP A 2 9.71 -10.92 28.93
C ASP A 2 8.42 -11.63 28.53
N ASN A 3 7.43 -11.70 29.43
CA ASN A 3 6.15 -12.32 29.11
C ASN A 3 5.34 -11.53 28.05
N LEU A 4 5.49 -10.20 27.99
CA LEU A 4 4.84 -9.37 26.96
C LEU A 4 5.53 -9.52 25.60
N LEU A 5 6.87 -9.54 25.59
CA LEU A 5 7.67 -9.75 24.38
C LEU A 5 7.46 -11.16 23.82
N LEU A 6 7.37 -12.17 24.69
CA LEU A 6 7.09 -13.55 24.31
C LEU A 6 5.66 -13.71 23.76
N LYS A 7 4.65 -13.07 24.38
CA LYS A 7 3.28 -13.02 23.84
C LYS A 7 3.23 -12.39 22.45
N ARG A 8 3.94 -11.27 22.24
CA ARG A 8 4.07 -10.63 20.92
C ARG A 8 4.71 -11.59 19.91
N LYS A 9 5.82 -12.22 20.27
CA LYS A 9 6.52 -13.21 19.40
C LYS A 9 5.62 -14.38 19.02
N ASN A 10 4.87 -14.92 19.97
CA ASN A 10 3.97 -16.06 19.72
C ASN A 10 2.76 -15.67 18.86
N LYS A 11 2.22 -14.45 18.98
CA LYS A 11 1.17 -13.93 18.09
C LYS A 11 1.64 -13.74 16.65
N ILE A 12 2.94 -13.52 16.44
CA ILE A 12 3.56 -13.30 15.12
C ILE A 12 3.85 -14.62 14.37
N LYS A 13 3.58 -15.80 14.94
CA LYS A 13 3.66 -17.07 14.19
C LYS A 13 2.57 -17.13 13.11
N PHE A 14 2.87 -16.51 11.96
CA PHE A 14 2.05 -16.45 10.76
C PHE A 14 2.23 -17.73 9.94
N ASN A 15 1.59 -18.81 10.36
CA ASN A 15 1.45 -20.02 9.54
C ASN A 15 0.01 -20.50 9.58
N SER A 16 -0.94 -19.59 9.31
CA SER A 16 -2.32 -20.00 9.08
C SER A 16 -2.39 -20.68 7.72
N SER A 17 -2.73 -21.98 7.72
CA SER A 17 -3.03 -22.76 6.52
C SER A 17 -4.04 -22.05 5.61
N THR A 18 -4.91 -21.20 6.18
CA THR A 18 -5.83 -20.33 5.44
C THR A 18 -5.12 -19.35 4.52
N VAL A 19 -4.08 -18.66 5.00
CA VAL A 19 -3.33 -17.66 4.20
C VAL A 19 -2.67 -18.35 3.01
N ILE A 20 -2.02 -19.49 3.26
CA ILE A 20 -1.35 -20.26 2.21
C ILE A 20 -2.36 -20.73 1.16
N ASN A 21 -3.52 -21.24 1.60
CA ASN A 21 -4.58 -21.68 0.69
C ASN A 21 -5.18 -20.52 -0.11
N THR A 22 -5.37 -19.35 0.50
CA THR A 22 -5.82 -18.14 -0.19
C THR A 22 -4.83 -17.71 -1.28
N ILE A 23 -3.52 -17.69 -0.99
CA ILE A 23 -2.49 -17.34 -1.98
C ILE A 23 -2.47 -18.36 -3.14
N ARG A 24 -2.53 -19.67 -2.85
CA ARG A 24 -2.60 -20.72 -3.89
C ARG A 24 -3.86 -20.58 -4.76
N ASP A 25 -5.00 -20.29 -4.15
CA ASP A 25 -6.27 -20.08 -4.84
C ASP A 25 -6.20 -18.84 -5.76
N ILE A 26 -5.63 -17.72 -5.29
CA ILE A 26 -5.41 -16.52 -6.12
C ILE A 26 -4.44 -16.82 -7.27
N LYS A 27 -3.34 -17.53 -7.02
CA LYS A 27 -2.38 -17.90 -8.07
C LYS A 27 -3.01 -18.78 -9.15
N LYS A 28 -3.91 -19.69 -8.78
CA LYS A 28 -4.59 -20.61 -9.70
C LYS A 28 -5.78 -19.97 -10.43
N ASN A 29 -6.57 -19.17 -9.73
CA ASN A 29 -7.89 -18.72 -10.19
C ASN A 29 -7.99 -17.20 -10.42
N GLY A 30 -6.91 -16.45 -10.21
CA GLY A 30 -6.81 -15.01 -10.53
C GLY A 30 -7.94 -14.17 -9.93
N ASP A 31 -8.50 -13.28 -10.75
CA ASP A 31 -9.54 -12.33 -10.36
C ASP A 31 -10.81 -13.01 -9.81
N LYS A 32 -11.14 -14.22 -10.27
CA LYS A 32 -12.28 -14.97 -9.73
C LYS A 32 -12.09 -15.29 -8.25
N ALA A 33 -10.89 -15.71 -7.85
CA ALA A 33 -10.55 -15.92 -6.45
C ALA A 33 -10.46 -14.58 -5.70
N LEU A 34 -9.92 -13.53 -6.32
CA LEU A 34 -9.87 -12.20 -5.72
C LEU A 34 -11.27 -11.69 -5.35
N ILE A 35 -12.23 -11.69 -6.28
CA ILE A 35 -13.62 -11.28 -6.04
C ILE A 35 -14.26 -12.16 -4.95
N LYS A 36 -14.01 -13.47 -4.96
CA LYS A 36 -14.49 -14.40 -3.92
C LYS A 36 -14.03 -13.97 -2.52
N TYR A 37 -12.74 -13.62 -2.37
CA TYR A 37 -12.20 -13.20 -1.07
C TYR A 37 -12.61 -11.76 -0.68
N GLU A 38 -12.73 -10.84 -1.64
CA GLU A 38 -13.27 -9.50 -1.42
C GLU A 38 -14.72 -9.55 -0.91
N LYS A 39 -15.56 -10.42 -1.49
CA LYS A 39 -16.92 -10.63 -0.99
C LYS A 39 -16.94 -11.21 0.42
N LYS A 40 -16.04 -12.17 0.70
CA LYS A 40 -15.97 -12.86 1.99
C LYS A 40 -15.51 -11.94 3.13
N PHE A 41 -14.48 -11.14 2.91
CA PHE A 41 -13.83 -10.38 3.98
C PHE A 41 -14.14 -8.88 3.93
N GLY A 42 -14.21 -8.30 2.72
CA GLY A 42 -14.47 -6.87 2.51
C GLY A 42 -15.93 -6.53 2.23
N LYS A 43 -16.81 -7.53 2.07
CA LYS A 43 -18.21 -7.36 1.62
C LYS A 43 -18.30 -6.53 0.33
N ASN A 44 -17.29 -6.65 -0.53
CA ASN A 44 -17.13 -5.85 -1.73
C ASN A 44 -17.13 -6.75 -2.97
N SER A 45 -17.70 -6.25 -4.07
CA SER A 45 -17.75 -6.93 -5.37
C SER A 45 -16.95 -6.19 -6.45
N ILE A 46 -16.45 -5.00 -6.15
CA ILE A 46 -15.78 -4.10 -7.10
C ILE A 46 -14.29 -4.03 -6.75
N ILE A 47 -13.42 -4.46 -7.66
CA ILE A 47 -11.97 -4.42 -7.45
C ILE A 47 -11.40 -3.03 -7.78
N PHE A 48 -11.94 -2.37 -8.82
CA PHE A 48 -11.42 -1.09 -9.32
C PHE A 48 -12.41 0.04 -9.09
N SER A 49 -11.93 1.13 -8.47
CA SER A 49 -12.70 2.37 -8.36
C SER A 49 -12.66 3.15 -9.67
N ARG A 50 -13.83 3.59 -10.16
CA ARG A 50 -13.91 4.42 -11.37
C ARG A 50 -13.38 5.83 -11.07
N PRO A 51 -12.63 6.47 -11.97
CA PRO A 51 -12.11 7.83 -11.75
C PRO A 51 -13.18 8.85 -11.34
N LYS A 52 -14.39 8.73 -11.92
CA LYS A 52 -15.54 9.59 -11.57
C LYS A 52 -15.97 9.43 -10.11
N GLU A 53 -15.99 8.20 -9.59
CA GLU A 53 -16.32 7.93 -8.19
C GLU A 53 -15.27 8.52 -7.26
N ILE A 54 -13.98 8.34 -7.59
CA ILE A 54 -12.87 8.91 -6.82
C ILE A 54 -13.00 10.44 -6.75
N GLN A 55 -13.26 11.10 -7.89
CA GLN A 55 -13.43 12.54 -7.93
C GLN A 55 -14.64 13.01 -7.11
N LYS A 56 -15.75 12.26 -7.15
CA LYS A 56 -16.95 12.54 -6.33
C LYS A 56 -16.62 12.47 -4.85
N GLN A 57 -15.93 11.41 -4.41
CA GLN A 57 -15.52 11.28 -3.00
C GLN A 57 -14.59 12.42 -2.57
N ILE A 58 -13.62 12.80 -3.40
CA ILE A 58 -12.72 13.92 -3.11
C ILE A 58 -13.47 15.24 -2.96
N LYS A 59 -14.50 15.49 -3.79
CA LYS A 59 -15.33 16.70 -3.72
C LYS A 59 -16.17 16.75 -2.45
N ASN A 60 -16.58 15.61 -1.92
CA ASN A 60 -17.43 15.51 -0.73
C ASN A 60 -16.65 15.62 0.59
N LEU A 61 -15.32 15.63 0.56
CA LEU A 61 -14.50 15.79 1.76
C LEU A 61 -14.65 17.19 2.35
N ASP A 62 -14.64 17.27 3.68
CA ASP A 62 -14.56 18.55 4.38
C ASP A 62 -13.33 19.37 3.91
N LYS A 63 -13.52 20.69 3.81
CA LYS A 63 -12.51 21.60 3.28
C LYS A 63 -11.25 21.63 4.15
N LYS A 64 -11.36 21.53 5.48
CA LYS A 64 -10.19 21.48 6.38
C LYS A 64 -9.46 20.16 6.21
N VAL A 65 -10.18 19.05 6.13
CA VAL A 65 -9.59 17.72 5.88
C VAL A 65 -8.81 17.72 4.56
N LYS A 66 -9.41 18.24 3.48
CA LYS A 66 -8.74 18.34 2.18
C LYS A 66 -7.43 19.14 2.26
N LYS A 67 -7.47 20.32 2.87
CA LYS A 67 -6.27 21.17 3.08
C LYS A 67 -5.18 20.45 3.89
N SER A 68 -5.57 19.70 4.93
CA SER A 68 -4.62 18.94 5.74
C SER A 68 -3.95 17.82 4.94
N ILE A 69 -4.70 17.11 4.09
CA ILE A 69 -4.16 16.10 3.18
C ILE A 69 -3.19 16.74 2.18
N ASP A 70 -3.56 17.87 1.57
CA ASP A 70 -2.71 18.60 0.62
C ASP A 70 -1.39 19.07 1.29
N LEU A 71 -1.46 19.57 2.53
CA LEU A 71 -0.29 19.95 3.30
C LEU A 71 0.62 18.75 3.59
N ALA A 72 0.06 17.63 4.04
CA ALA A 72 0.81 16.40 4.32
C ALA A 72 1.50 15.88 3.05
N TYR A 73 0.76 15.82 1.93
CA TYR A 73 1.29 15.42 0.62
C TYR A 73 2.52 16.27 0.23
N ASN A 74 2.39 17.60 0.30
CA ASN A 74 3.49 18.50 -0.09
C ASN A 74 4.75 18.27 0.75
N ARG A 75 4.61 18.06 2.06
CA ARG A 75 5.76 17.81 2.95
C ARG A 75 6.43 16.47 2.67
N ILE A 76 5.63 15.40 2.53
CA ILE A 76 6.12 14.05 2.22
C ILE A 76 6.83 14.05 0.86
N PHE A 77 6.21 14.68 -0.15
CA PHE A 77 6.77 14.79 -1.49
C PHE A 77 8.09 15.56 -1.50
N GLN A 78 8.16 16.73 -0.85
CA GLN A 78 9.38 17.53 -0.75
C GLN A 78 10.50 16.81 0.01
N PHE A 79 10.16 16.01 1.02
CA PHE A 79 11.14 15.22 1.75
C PHE A 79 11.74 14.11 0.87
N HIS A 80 10.89 13.31 0.22
CA HIS A 80 11.36 12.21 -0.64
C HIS A 80 11.99 12.70 -1.95
N SER A 81 11.60 13.87 -2.48
CA SER A 81 12.22 14.41 -3.69
C SER A 81 13.71 14.72 -3.49
N LYS A 82 14.11 15.10 -2.26
CA LYS A 82 15.52 15.29 -1.87
C LYS A 82 16.31 13.99 -1.72
N GLN A 83 15.63 12.86 -1.55
CA GLN A 83 16.26 11.53 -1.44
C GLN A 83 16.47 10.85 -2.79
N LYS A 84 15.96 11.43 -3.89
CA LYS A 84 16.15 10.86 -5.22
C LYS A 84 17.63 10.87 -5.57
N LEU A 85 18.16 9.69 -5.85
CA LEU A 85 19.52 9.52 -6.33
C LEU A 85 19.68 10.30 -7.65
N LYS A 86 20.76 11.07 -7.74
CA LYS A 86 21.20 11.67 -8.99
C LYS A 86 22.30 10.78 -9.55
N ASN A 87 22.21 10.45 -10.83
CA ASN A 87 23.32 9.82 -11.52
C ASN A 87 24.51 10.79 -11.47
N ILE A 88 25.66 10.30 -11.01
CA ILE A 88 26.90 11.06 -11.00
C ILE A 88 27.70 10.58 -12.20
N PHE A 89 27.97 11.49 -13.14
CA PHE A 89 28.88 11.24 -14.26
C PHE A 89 30.18 11.98 -13.96
N TYR A 90 31.29 11.25 -13.96
CA TYR A 90 32.62 11.79 -13.80
C TYR A 90 33.42 11.35 -15.03
N LYS A 91 34.08 12.32 -15.68
CA LYS A 91 35.03 12.07 -16.76
C LYS A 91 36.40 12.48 -16.25
N ASP A 92 37.37 11.57 -16.29
CA ASP A 92 38.69 11.84 -15.77
C ASP A 92 39.53 12.74 -16.70
N LYS A 93 40.75 13.11 -16.26
CA LYS A 93 41.69 13.91 -17.07
C LYS A 93 42.21 13.19 -18.31
N LEU A 94 42.08 11.85 -18.36
CA LEU A 94 42.44 11.00 -19.49
C LEU A 94 41.26 10.78 -20.45
N GLN A 95 40.13 11.46 -20.20
CA GLN A 95 38.89 11.37 -20.96
C GLN A 95 38.15 10.03 -20.89
N ASN A 96 38.34 9.22 -19.84
CA ASN A 96 37.51 8.05 -19.57
C ASN A 96 36.23 8.41 -18.81
#